data_AF-X1FYK2-F1
#
_entry.id   AF-X1FYK2-F1
#
_cell.length_a   1.000
_cell.length_b   1.000
_cell.length_c   1.000
_cell.angle_alpha   90.00
_cell.angle_beta   90.00
_cell.angle_gamma   90.00
#
_symmetry.space_group_name_H-M   'P 1'
#
loop_
_entity.id
_entity.type
_entity.pdbx_description
1 polymer ?
#
loop_
_entity_poly.entity_id
_entity_poly.type
_entity_poly.pdbx_seq_one_letter_code
_entity_poly.pdbx_strand_id
1 'polypeptide(L)'
;MGWMQRMTQFKEKSQKQKEQVSVGLFDYPALMAADILLYEADFVPVGEDQKQHVELTRDVAQRFNSIYGETFKLPEPVISKIGARIMGLDDPTRKMSKSEKQPGHAIHLLDLPDVIRSKIMKATTDSLREVRFDESRPGIYNLLVIYELFTGRSRPDIEAQFKGKGYGDFKQELAEVIIEGLRPFQSRY
;
A
#
# COMPACT_ATOMS: atom_id res chain seq x y z
N MET A 1 11.50 -25.61 -3.45
CA MET A 1 12.22 -25.07 -2.28
C MET A 1 12.99 -23.79 -2.57
N GLY A 2 13.97 -23.77 -3.49
CA GLY A 2 14.82 -22.58 -3.71
C GLY A 2 14.07 -21.31 -4.14
N TRP A 3 12.94 -21.43 -4.86
CA TRP A 3 12.09 -20.29 -5.24
C TRP A 3 11.50 -19.59 -4.00
N MET A 4 10.90 -20.37 -3.10
CA MET A 4 10.29 -19.87 -1.85
C MET A 4 11.31 -19.24 -0.91
N GLN A 5 12.50 -19.85 -0.77
CA GLN A 5 13.58 -19.30 0.07
C GLN A 5 14.10 -17.92 -0.39
N ARG A 6 13.90 -17.57 -1.67
CA ARG A 6 14.33 -16.29 -2.25
C ARG A 6 13.29 -15.19 -2.15
N MET A 7 12.06 -15.49 -1.71
CA MET A 7 11.01 -14.48 -1.56
C MET A 7 11.39 -13.45 -0.50
N THR A 8 11.31 -12.17 -0.88
CA THR A 8 11.66 -11.04 0.00
C THR A 8 10.76 -11.01 1.23
N GLN A 9 9.46 -11.22 1.03
CA GLN A 9 8.45 -11.31 2.10
C GLN A 9 8.77 -12.42 3.11
N PHE A 10 9.22 -13.59 2.64
CA PHE A 10 9.62 -14.68 3.52
C PHE A 10 10.84 -14.31 4.35
N LYS A 11 11.89 -13.74 3.73
CA LYS A 11 13.11 -13.31 4.43
C LYS A 11 12.82 -12.24 5.50
N GLU A 12 12.06 -11.21 5.15
CA GLU A 12 11.75 -10.12 6.07
C GLU A 12 10.88 -10.59 7.24
N LYS A 13 9.85 -11.41 6.99
CA LYS A 13 8.94 -11.88 8.03
C LYS A 13 9.58 -12.94 8.92
N SER A 14 10.40 -13.84 8.35
CA SER A 14 11.15 -14.84 9.14
C SER A 14 12.17 -14.19 10.07
N GLN A 15 12.88 -13.16 9.62
CA GLN A 15 13.79 -12.39 10.48
C GLN A 15 13.08 -11.70 11.64
N LYS A 16 11.83 -11.25 11.44
CA LYS A 16 11.00 -10.65 12.50
C LYS A 16 10.45 -11.68 13.48
N GLN A 17 10.11 -12.89 13.01
CA GLN A 17 9.50 -13.95 13.82
C GLN A 17 10.52 -14.90 14.49
N LYS A 18 11.82 -14.80 14.13
CA LYS A 18 13.00 -15.49 14.67
C LYS A 18 12.82 -16.97 15.02
N GLU A 19 12.14 -17.28 16.12
CA GLU A 19 12.07 -18.62 16.73
C GLU A 19 10.92 -19.49 16.19
N GLN A 20 9.89 -18.90 15.56
CA GLN A 20 8.73 -19.66 15.06
C GLN A 20 8.34 -19.22 13.64
N VAL A 21 9.12 -19.66 12.66
CA VAL A 21 8.78 -19.51 11.24
C VAL A 21 7.86 -20.67 10.85
N SER A 22 6.58 -20.41 10.65
CA SER A 22 5.62 -21.45 10.28
C SER A 22 5.82 -21.92 8.84
N VAL A 23 5.45 -23.18 8.56
CA VAL A 23 5.40 -23.71 7.19
C VAL A 23 4.45 -22.88 6.32
N GLY A 24 3.34 -22.40 6.90
CA GLY A 24 2.40 -21.54 6.19
C GLY A 24 3.04 -20.23 5.70
N LEU A 25 3.96 -19.63 6.45
CA LEU A 25 4.67 -18.42 6.00
C LEU A 25 5.60 -18.72 4.82
N PHE A 26 6.18 -19.92 4.79
CA PHE A 26 7.06 -20.37 3.72
C PHE A 26 6.30 -20.75 2.44
N ASP A 27 5.15 -21.41 2.59
CA ASP A 27 4.39 -22.01 1.50
C ASP A 27 3.27 -21.12 0.95
N TYR A 28 2.93 -20.01 1.64
CA TYR A 28 1.91 -19.06 1.19
C TYR A 28 2.02 -18.65 -0.30
N PRO A 29 3.21 -18.41 -0.88
CA PRO A 29 3.30 -18.07 -2.30
C PRO A 29 2.82 -19.19 -3.24
N ALA A 30 2.92 -20.47 -2.85
CA ALA A 30 2.35 -21.57 -3.63
C ALA A 30 0.82 -21.56 -3.58
N LEU A 31 0.25 -21.31 -2.40
CA LEU A 31 -1.20 -21.17 -2.25
C LEU A 31 -1.74 -19.98 -3.07
N MET A 32 -1.06 -18.84 -3.02
CA MET A 32 -1.41 -17.67 -3.85
C MET A 32 -1.35 -17.99 -5.34
N ALA A 33 -0.36 -18.77 -5.79
CA ALA A 33 -0.29 -19.21 -7.19
C ALA A 33 -1.48 -20.11 -7.54
N ALA A 34 -1.86 -21.05 -6.67
CA ALA A 34 -3.04 -21.89 -6.88
C ALA A 34 -4.33 -21.05 -6.96
N ASP A 35 -4.49 -20.07 -6.06
CA ASP A 35 -5.65 -19.17 -6.04
C ASP A 35 -5.79 -18.38 -7.35
N ILE A 36 -4.67 -17.97 -7.97
CA ILE A 36 -4.69 -17.23 -9.23
C ILE A 36 -4.96 -18.17 -10.43
N LEU A 37 -4.22 -19.28 -10.51
CA LEU A 37 -4.22 -20.15 -11.68
C LEU A 37 -5.52 -20.96 -11.81
N LEU A 38 -6.18 -21.29 -10.70
CA LEU A 38 -7.44 -22.03 -10.70
C LEU A 38 -8.55 -21.33 -11.48
N TYR A 39 -8.53 -20.00 -11.54
CA TYR A 39 -9.55 -19.18 -12.21
C TYR A 39 -9.08 -18.58 -13.53
N GLU A 40 -7.93 -19.04 -14.06
CA GLU A 40 -7.37 -18.56 -15.34
C GLU A 40 -7.30 -17.03 -15.45
N ALA A 41 -6.90 -16.36 -14.37
CA ALA A 41 -6.86 -14.92 -14.31
C ALA A 41 -5.85 -14.34 -15.33
N ASP A 42 -6.32 -13.40 -16.15
CA ASP A 42 -5.45 -12.65 -17.07
C ASP A 42 -4.66 -11.55 -16.32
N PHE A 43 -5.29 -10.92 -15.33
CA PHE A 43 -4.73 -9.80 -14.57
C PHE A 43 -4.92 -9.98 -13.07
N VAL A 44 -3.90 -9.61 -12.29
CA VAL A 44 -3.95 -9.69 -10.82
C VAL A 44 -3.61 -8.32 -10.23
N PRO A 45 -4.59 -7.58 -9.69
CA PRO A 45 -4.35 -6.29 -9.06
C PRO A 45 -3.62 -6.50 -7.73
N VAL A 46 -2.40 -5.97 -7.64
CA VAL A 46 -1.53 -6.18 -6.48
C VAL A 46 -0.75 -4.92 -6.13
N GLY A 47 -0.35 -4.81 -4.87
CA GLY A 47 0.66 -3.84 -4.45
C GLY A 47 2.06 -4.23 -4.92
N GLU A 48 2.98 -3.26 -4.97
CA GLU A 48 4.38 -3.50 -5.38
C GLU A 48 5.05 -4.62 -4.57
N ASP A 49 4.70 -4.76 -3.28
CA ASP A 49 5.24 -5.77 -2.38
C ASP A 49 4.77 -7.20 -2.65
N GLN A 50 3.78 -7.37 -3.52
CA GLN A 50 3.22 -8.66 -3.95
C GLN A 50 3.57 -9.01 -5.39
N LYS A 51 4.21 -8.08 -6.14
CA LYS A 51 4.65 -8.31 -7.52
C LYS A 51 5.48 -9.58 -7.66
N GLN A 52 6.41 -9.82 -6.74
CA GLN A 52 7.27 -11.00 -6.74
C GLN A 52 6.48 -12.32 -6.65
N HIS A 53 5.33 -12.33 -5.95
CA HIS A 53 4.48 -13.52 -5.88
C HIS A 53 3.72 -13.78 -7.18
N VAL A 54 3.30 -12.72 -7.90
CA VAL A 54 2.70 -12.86 -9.23
C VAL A 54 3.74 -13.36 -10.24
N GLU A 55 4.98 -12.86 -10.18
CA GLU A 55 6.07 -13.40 -11.02
C GLU A 55 6.35 -14.88 -10.74
N LEU A 56 6.38 -15.28 -9.46
CA LEU A 56 6.47 -16.69 -9.08
C LEU A 56 5.31 -17.52 -9.66
N THR A 57 4.09 -16.97 -9.62
CA THR A 57 2.90 -17.63 -10.18
C THR A 57 3.06 -17.87 -11.69
N ARG A 58 3.62 -16.89 -12.42
CA ARG A 58 3.95 -17.02 -13.84
C ARG A 58 5.00 -18.10 -14.09
N ASP A 59 6.07 -18.12 -13.31
CA ASP A 59 7.12 -19.15 -13.41
C ASP A 59 6.57 -20.56 -13.18
N VAL A 60 5.67 -20.72 -12.20
CA VAL A 60 4.98 -21.99 -11.92
C VAL A 60 4.08 -22.41 -13.08
N ALA A 61 3.26 -21.49 -13.62
CA ALA A 61 2.39 -21.76 -14.75
C ALA A 61 3.17 -22.14 -16.02
N GLN A 62 4.24 -21.40 -16.35
CA GLN A 62 5.11 -21.71 -17.48
C GLN A 62 5.75 -23.09 -17.34
N ARG A 63 6.26 -23.41 -16.14
CA ARG A 63 6.86 -24.72 -15.87
C ARG A 63 5.85 -25.86 -15.96
N PHE A 64 4.63 -25.66 -15.49
CA PHE A 64 3.59 -26.67 -15.61
C PHE A 64 3.23 -26.89 -17.08
N ASN A 65 3.01 -25.80 -17.82
CA ASN A 65 2.65 -25.86 -19.23
C ASN A 65 3.73 -26.54 -20.09
N SER A 66 5.01 -26.34 -19.77
CA SER A 66 6.10 -26.98 -20.52
C SER A 66 6.21 -28.48 -20.28
N ILE A 67 5.78 -28.97 -19.11
CA ILE A 67 5.84 -30.39 -18.76
C ILE A 67 4.59 -31.13 -19.22
N TYR A 68 3.41 -30.50 -19.08
CA TYR A 68 2.12 -31.17 -19.23
C TYR A 68 1.27 -30.65 -20.40
N GLY A 69 1.74 -29.62 -21.12
CA GLY A 69 0.99 -28.94 -22.18
C GLY A 69 0.25 -27.70 -21.69
N GLU A 70 -0.19 -26.84 -22.61
CA GLU A 70 -0.88 -25.58 -22.30
C GLU A 70 -2.12 -25.83 -21.43
N THR A 71 -2.00 -25.51 -20.14
CA THR A 71 -3.04 -25.75 -19.13
C THR A 71 -3.42 -24.44 -18.44
N PHE A 72 -2.42 -23.64 -18.04
CA PHE A 72 -2.64 -22.40 -17.30
C PHE A 72 -2.36 -21.17 -18.15
N LYS A 73 -3.15 -20.10 -17.94
CA LYS A 73 -2.80 -18.76 -18.42
C LYS A 73 -1.66 -18.16 -17.61
N LEU A 74 -0.96 -17.19 -18.21
CA LEU A 74 0.11 -16.42 -17.56
C LEU A 74 -0.45 -15.09 -17.04
N PRO A 75 -0.74 -14.97 -15.74
CA PRO A 75 -1.33 -13.75 -15.19
C PRO A 75 -0.36 -12.57 -15.27
N GLU A 76 -0.85 -11.36 -15.50
CA GLU A 76 -0.06 -10.12 -15.44
C GLU A 76 -0.34 -9.32 -14.15
N PRO A 77 0.70 -8.84 -13.44
CA PRO A 77 0.49 -7.98 -12.29
C PRO A 77 0.01 -6.59 -12.72
N VAL A 78 -1.10 -6.13 -12.13
CA VAL A 78 -1.59 -4.76 -12.31
C VAL A 78 -1.27 -3.96 -11.06
N ILE A 79 -0.35 -3.00 -11.20
CA ILE A 79 0.10 -2.12 -10.12
C ILE A 79 -0.38 -0.70 -10.43
N SER A 80 -1.14 -0.12 -9.51
CA SER A 80 -1.64 1.26 -9.65
C SER A 80 -0.48 2.26 -9.73
N LYS A 81 -0.46 3.12 -10.74
CA LYS A 81 0.62 4.11 -10.93
C LYS A 81 0.69 5.16 -9.81
N ILE A 82 -0.43 5.45 -9.18
CA ILE A 82 -0.55 6.40 -8.05
C ILE A 82 -1.00 5.61 -6.83
N GLY A 83 -0.39 5.86 -5.68
CA GLY A 83 -0.78 5.22 -4.42
C GLY A 83 -0.38 3.76 -4.26
N ALA A 84 0.42 3.18 -5.16
CA ALA A 84 0.96 1.82 -5.01
C ALA A 84 1.64 1.59 -3.65
N ARG A 85 2.16 2.66 -3.05
CA ARG A 85 2.80 2.62 -1.74
C ARG A 85 2.47 3.88 -0.94
N ILE A 86 1.51 3.75 -0.04
CA ILE A 86 1.25 4.74 1.00
C ILE A 86 2.14 4.46 2.22
N MET A 87 2.76 5.51 2.74
CA MET A 87 3.71 5.43 3.85
C MET A 87 3.03 5.73 5.19
N GLY A 88 3.67 5.34 6.28
CA GLY A 88 3.20 5.62 7.64
C GLY A 88 3.08 7.11 7.89
N LEU A 89 2.06 7.52 8.65
CA LEU A 89 1.89 8.93 9.00
C LEU A 89 2.89 9.38 10.07
N ASP A 90 3.28 8.49 10.97
CA ASP A 90 4.30 8.71 12.02
C ASP A 90 5.73 8.58 11.48
N ASP A 91 5.97 7.61 10.61
CA ASP A 91 7.25 7.36 9.95
C ASP A 91 7.06 7.19 8.44
N PRO A 92 7.31 8.25 7.64
CA PRO A 92 7.10 8.23 6.21
C PRO A 92 8.17 7.43 5.44
N THR A 93 9.16 6.86 6.13
CA THR A 93 10.14 5.93 5.53
C THR A 93 9.65 4.48 5.53
N ARG A 94 8.64 4.17 6.36
CA ARG A 94 8.05 2.85 6.48
C ARG A 94 6.71 2.80 5.76
N LYS A 95 6.45 1.70 5.04
CA LYS A 95 5.15 1.48 4.38
C LYS A 95 4.05 1.38 5.43
N MET A 96 2.90 2.00 5.17
CA MET A 96 1.71 1.87 6.02
C MET A 96 1.33 0.39 6.15
N SER A 97 1.20 -0.08 7.39
CA SER A 97 0.87 -1.47 7.70
C SER A 97 -0.27 -1.60 8.71
N LYS A 98 -1.21 -2.50 8.42
CA LYS A 98 -2.28 -2.91 9.34
C LYS A 98 -1.78 -3.60 10.61
N SER A 99 -0.56 -4.14 10.58
CA SER A 99 0.02 -4.90 11.69
C SER A 99 0.95 -4.06 12.57
N GLU A 100 1.16 -2.78 12.24
CA GLU A 100 1.98 -1.91 13.07
C GLU A 100 1.24 -1.59 14.37
N LYS A 101 1.94 -1.74 15.51
CA LYS A 101 1.33 -1.51 16.83
C LYS A 101 1.34 -0.03 17.24
N GLN A 102 2.10 0.82 16.56
CA GLN A 102 2.22 2.23 16.92
C GLN A 102 0.91 2.97 16.57
N PRO A 103 0.26 3.60 17.57
CA PRO A 103 -0.92 4.42 17.33
C PRO A 103 -0.55 5.61 16.44
N GLY A 104 -1.23 5.74 15.30
CA GLY A 104 -0.99 6.84 14.36
C GLY A 104 -0.25 6.45 13.09
N HIS A 105 0.26 5.23 12.97
CA HIS A 105 0.94 4.78 11.75
C HIS A 105 0.00 4.72 10.54
N ALA A 106 -1.23 4.26 10.74
CA ALA A 106 -2.22 4.04 9.71
C ALA A 106 -3.58 4.65 10.08
N ILE A 107 -4.36 5.01 9.05
CA ILE A 107 -5.81 5.26 9.17
C ILE A 107 -6.53 3.98 8.81
N HIS A 108 -7.40 3.52 9.70
CA HIS A 108 -8.27 2.37 9.44
C HIS A 108 -9.57 2.84 8.80
N LEU A 109 -10.18 1.98 7.97
CA LEU A 109 -11.41 2.31 7.24
C LEU A 109 -12.58 2.63 8.18
N LEU A 110 -12.56 2.10 9.40
CA LEU A 110 -13.58 2.31 10.44
C LEU A 110 -13.13 3.27 11.54
N ASP A 111 -12.02 3.99 11.34
CA ASP A 111 -11.62 5.03 12.30
C ASP A 111 -12.72 6.12 12.36
N LEU A 112 -13.05 6.53 13.58
CA LEU A 112 -13.98 7.64 13.80
C LEU A 112 -13.37 8.97 13.30
N PRO A 113 -14.20 9.95 12.89
CA PRO A 113 -13.72 11.23 12.39
C PRO A 113 -12.66 11.91 13.26
N ASP A 114 -12.85 11.92 14.59
CA ASP A 114 -11.91 12.57 15.50
C ASP A 114 -10.58 11.82 15.62
N VAL A 115 -10.60 10.50 15.44
CA VAL A 115 -9.37 9.68 15.37
C VAL A 115 -8.61 10.02 14.10
N ILE A 116 -9.30 10.11 12.95
CA ILE A 116 -8.69 10.49 11.66
C ILE A 116 -8.04 11.88 11.78
N ARG A 117 -8.77 12.88 12.29
CA ARG A 117 -8.24 14.23 12.53
C ARG A 117 -6.99 14.19 13.39
N SER A 118 -7.05 13.51 14.53
CA SER A 118 -5.90 13.41 15.46
C SER A 118 -4.67 12.79 14.80
N LYS A 119 -4.84 11.70 14.02
CA LYS A 119 -3.75 11.03 13.31
C LYS A 119 -3.12 11.91 12.23
N ILE A 120 -3.94 12.56 11.39
CA ILE A 120 -3.45 13.45 10.32
C ILE A 120 -2.74 14.67 10.90
N MET A 121 -3.28 15.28 11.96
CA MET A 121 -2.65 16.43 12.59
C MET A 121 -1.25 16.10 13.14
N LYS A 122 -1.08 14.89 13.70
CA LYS A 122 0.18 14.39 14.26
C LYS A 122 1.14 13.81 13.21
N ALA A 123 0.74 13.69 11.94
CA ALA A 123 1.58 13.10 10.91
C ALA A 123 2.93 13.83 10.78
N THR A 124 4.02 13.09 10.65
CA THR A 124 5.38 13.62 10.53
C THR A 124 5.57 14.37 9.21
N THR A 125 6.03 15.60 9.30
CA THR A 125 6.37 16.48 8.16
C THR A 125 7.75 17.10 8.38
N ASP A 126 8.32 17.69 7.34
CA ASP A 126 9.55 18.50 7.45
C ASP A 126 9.30 19.87 8.12
N SER A 127 10.31 20.74 8.14
CA SER A 127 10.25 22.09 8.73
C SER A 127 10.11 23.24 7.70
N LEU A 128 9.99 22.93 6.40
CA LEU A 128 10.05 23.89 5.29
C LEU A 128 8.74 24.64 5.01
N ARG A 129 7.66 24.31 5.73
CA ARG A 129 6.31 24.92 5.72
C ARG A 129 5.57 25.03 4.38
N GLU A 130 6.23 24.82 3.25
CA GLU A 130 5.66 24.88 1.91
C GLU A 130 4.97 23.55 1.55
N VAL A 131 3.71 23.62 1.11
CA VAL A 131 2.94 22.47 0.63
C VAL A 131 3.21 22.26 -0.86
N ARG A 132 4.17 21.40 -1.19
CA ARG A 132 4.59 21.09 -2.57
C ARG A 132 4.92 19.62 -2.72
N PHE A 133 4.63 19.03 -3.89
CA PHE A 133 5.10 17.69 -4.24
C PHE A 133 6.60 17.71 -4.41
N ASP A 134 7.29 16.99 -3.52
CA ASP A 134 8.74 16.86 -3.55
C ASP A 134 9.11 15.52 -2.90
N GLU A 135 9.59 14.57 -3.71
CA GLU A 135 9.91 13.21 -3.24
C GLU A 135 11.02 13.19 -2.19
N SER A 136 11.87 14.24 -2.14
CA SER A 136 12.89 14.38 -1.09
C SER A 136 12.29 14.70 0.29
N ARG A 137 11.00 15.02 0.35
CA ARG A 137 10.25 15.43 1.54
C ARG A 137 9.15 14.39 1.81
N PRO A 138 9.50 13.20 2.31
CA PRO A 138 8.62 12.03 2.27
C PRO A 138 7.33 12.19 3.08
N GLY A 139 7.36 12.95 4.19
CA GLY A 139 6.18 13.21 5.01
C GLY A 139 5.10 14.00 4.27
N ILE A 140 5.44 15.19 3.77
CA ILE A 140 4.48 16.03 3.03
C ILE A 140 4.09 15.40 1.70
N TYR A 141 5.03 14.76 1.00
CA TYR A 141 4.76 14.05 -0.24
C TYR A 141 3.72 12.95 -0.04
N ASN A 142 3.86 12.12 1.01
CA ASN A 142 2.90 11.07 1.33
C ASN A 142 1.49 11.64 1.57
N LEU A 143 1.37 12.72 2.35
CA LEU A 143 0.09 13.36 2.62
C LEU A 143 -0.55 13.96 1.36
N LEU A 144 0.25 14.56 0.48
CA LEU A 144 -0.20 15.12 -0.80
C LEU A 144 -0.67 14.02 -1.77
N VAL A 145 0.02 12.88 -1.81
CA VAL A 145 -0.42 11.72 -2.59
C VAL A 145 -1.75 11.17 -2.06
N ILE A 146 -1.95 11.13 -0.73
CA ILE A 146 -3.25 10.74 -0.16
C ILE A 146 -4.33 11.75 -0.58
N TYR A 147 -4.05 13.05 -0.51
CA TYR A 147 -4.98 14.09 -0.97
C TYR A 147 -5.35 13.92 -2.45
N GLU A 148 -4.35 13.71 -3.32
CA GLU A 148 -4.52 13.45 -4.75
C GLU A 148 -5.44 12.24 -5.00
N LEU A 149 -5.25 11.15 -4.27
CA LEU A 149 -6.05 9.93 -4.41
C LEU A 149 -7.52 10.10 -3.99
N PHE A 150 -7.78 10.84 -2.92
CA PHE A 150 -9.15 11.07 -2.45
C PHE A 150 -9.90 12.11 -3.27
N THR A 151 -9.21 13.12 -3.79
CA THR A 151 -9.84 14.23 -4.52
C THR A 151 -9.84 14.06 -6.04
N GLY A 152 -8.91 13.25 -6.59
CA GLY A 152 -8.70 13.12 -8.03
C GLY A 152 -8.15 14.39 -8.70
N ARG A 153 -7.73 15.40 -7.93
CA ARG A 153 -7.21 16.67 -8.45
C ARG A 153 -5.78 16.52 -8.97
N SER A 154 -5.42 17.34 -9.94
CA SER A 154 -4.05 17.35 -10.48
C SER A 154 -3.07 17.96 -9.47
N ARG A 155 -1.81 17.52 -9.51
CA ARG A 155 -0.76 18.05 -8.61
C ARG A 155 -0.64 19.58 -8.67
N PRO A 156 -0.63 20.25 -9.84
CA PRO A 156 -0.59 21.71 -9.91
C PRO A 156 -1.78 22.39 -9.23
N ASP A 157 -2.99 21.83 -9.34
CA ASP A 157 -4.18 22.39 -8.70
C ASP A 157 -4.10 22.30 -7.17
N ILE A 158 -3.61 21.17 -6.67
CA ILE A 158 -3.40 20.94 -5.23
C ILE A 158 -2.35 21.93 -4.70
N GLU A 159 -1.20 22.08 -5.36
CA GLU A 159 -0.16 23.03 -4.95
C GLU A 159 -0.66 24.48 -5.00
N ALA A 160 -1.41 24.85 -6.03
CA ALA A 160 -2.01 26.18 -6.15
C ALA A 160 -3.00 26.47 -5.02
N GLN A 161 -3.81 25.48 -4.63
CA GLN A 161 -4.78 25.60 -3.54
C GLN A 161 -4.14 25.84 -2.17
N PHE A 162 -2.97 25.24 -1.92
CA PHE A 162 -2.25 25.38 -0.66
C PHE A 162 -1.11 26.41 -0.72
N LYS A 163 -1.01 27.16 -1.81
CA LYS A 163 -0.02 28.24 -1.94
C LYS A 163 -0.23 29.29 -0.84
N GLY A 164 0.81 29.51 -0.05
CA GLY A 164 0.79 30.46 1.07
C GLY A 164 0.08 29.94 2.34
N LYS A 165 -0.48 28.72 2.32
CA LYS A 165 -1.02 28.04 3.51
C LYS A 165 0.06 27.22 4.20
N GLY A 166 -0.09 27.01 5.51
CA GLY A 166 0.81 26.16 6.29
C GLY A 166 0.35 24.70 6.34
N TYR A 167 1.17 23.84 6.96
CA TYR A 167 0.80 22.43 7.17
C TYR A 167 -0.41 22.23 8.06
N GLY A 168 -0.70 23.15 8.97
CA GLY A 168 -1.90 23.09 9.81
C GLY A 168 -3.16 23.11 8.96
N ASP A 169 -3.29 24.12 8.10
CA ASP A 169 -4.43 24.28 7.19
C ASP A 169 -4.55 23.09 6.24
N PHE A 170 -3.43 22.66 5.66
CA PHE A 170 -3.40 21.50 4.76
C PHE A 170 -3.86 20.21 5.47
N LYS A 171 -3.34 19.93 6.67
CA LYS A 171 -3.71 18.74 7.45
C LYS A 171 -5.16 18.76 7.89
N GLN A 172 -5.70 19.92 8.25
CA GLN A 172 -7.13 20.07 8.56
C GLN A 172 -7.98 19.69 7.34
N GLU A 173 -7.66 20.25 6.18
CA GLU A 173 -8.41 19.96 4.96
C GLU A 173 -8.29 18.50 4.53
N LEU A 174 -7.07 17.92 4.60
CA LEU A 174 -6.83 16.51 4.31
C LEU A 174 -7.65 15.59 5.22
N ALA A 175 -7.76 15.91 6.51
CA ALA A 175 -8.56 15.11 7.43
C ALA A 175 -10.04 15.08 7.02
N GLU A 176 -10.62 16.24 6.65
CA GLU A 176 -12.01 16.29 6.18
C GLU A 176 -12.20 15.56 4.86
N VAL A 177 -11.26 15.69 3.92
CA VAL A 177 -11.29 14.95 2.64
C VAL A 177 -11.32 13.43 2.88
N ILE A 178 -10.51 12.92 3.82
CA ILE A 178 -10.50 11.50 4.16
C ILE A 178 -11.81 11.08 4.84
N ILE A 179 -12.32 11.88 5.78
CA ILE A 179 -13.58 11.60 6.50
C ILE A 179 -14.76 11.52 5.53
N GLU A 180 -14.88 12.51 4.64
CA GLU A 180 -15.93 12.54 3.62
C GLU A 180 -15.78 11.39 2.63
N GLY A 181 -14.55 11.06 2.23
CA GLY A 181 -14.28 9.91 1.35
C GLY A 181 -14.62 8.56 1.98
N LEU A 182 -14.44 8.40 3.30
CA LEU A 182 -14.75 7.16 4.02
C LEU A 182 -16.22 7.05 4.43
N ARG A 183 -16.95 8.16 4.56
CA ARG A 183 -18.35 8.17 5.02
C ARG A 183 -19.28 7.23 4.23
N PRO A 184 -19.31 7.21 2.88
CA PRO A 184 -20.18 6.31 2.13
C PRO A 184 -19.89 4.84 2.39
N PHE A 185 -18.63 4.49 2.67
CA PHE A 185 -18.23 3.14 3.05
C PHE A 185 -18.72 2.81 4.46
N GLN A 186 -18.44 3.69 5.43
CA GLN A 186 -18.78 3.50 6.84
C GLN A 186 -20.30 3.43 7.08
N SER A 187 -21.11 4.19 6.33
CA SER A 187 -22.57 4.13 6.46
C SER A 187 -23.20 2.87 5.86
N ARG A 188 -22.49 2.15 4.98
CA ARG A 188 -22.96 0.89 4.37
C ARG A 188 -22.52 -0.35 5.12
N TYR A 189 -21.48 -0.23 5.95
CA TYR A 189 -20.91 -1.32 6.75
C TYR A 189 -21.76 -1.56 8.00
#